data_AF-A0A0A1VFZ0-F1
#
_entry.id   AF-A0A0A1VFZ0-F1
#
_cell.length_a   1.000
_cell.length_b   1.000
_cell.length_c   1.000
_cell.angle_alpha   90.00
_cell.angle_beta   90.00
_cell.angle_gamma   90.00
#
_symmetry.space_group_name_H-M   'P 1'
#
loop_
_entity.id
_entity.type
_entity.pdbx_description
1 polymer ?
#
loop_
_entity_poly.entity_id
_entity_poly.type
_entity_poly.pdbx_seq_one_letter_code
_entity_poly.pdbx_strand_id
1 'polypeptide(L)'
;MASAGSFAVGAAMPLAVVLLAPEQSLLYWIVATAIVFLALLGAAAAAVGGTPLFKSALRVAFWGTFAMAVTAGVGAMFGTAV
;
A
#
# COMPACT_ATOMS: atom_id res chain seq x y z
N MET A 1 20.21 -6.20 -5.62
CA MET A 1 19.27 -7.21 -5.07
C MET A 1 18.49 -6.71 -3.86
N ALA A 2 19.10 -5.97 -2.93
CA ALA A 2 18.41 -5.47 -1.72
C ALA A 2 17.08 -4.72 -2.00
N SER A 3 17.07 -3.77 -2.95
CA SER A 3 15.85 -3.01 -3.29
C SER A 3 14.72 -3.87 -3.89
N ALA A 4 15.07 -4.80 -4.80
CA ALA A 4 14.09 -5.71 -5.41
C ALA A 4 13.45 -6.65 -4.37
N GLY A 5 14.25 -7.16 -3.42
CA GLY A 5 13.75 -7.97 -2.32
C GLY A 5 12.80 -7.18 -1.40
N SER A 6 13.20 -5.97 -1.00
CA SER A 6 12.34 -5.10 -0.18
C SER A 6 11.02 -4.75 -0.87
N PHE A 7 11.04 -4.53 -2.19
CA PHE A 7 9.84 -4.26 -2.97
C PHE A 7 8.92 -5.48 -3.06
N ALA A 8 9.47 -6.67 -3.37
CA ALA A 8 8.71 -7.90 -3.46
C ALA A 8 8.06 -8.28 -2.12
N VAL A 9 8.80 -8.15 -1.02
CA VAL A 9 8.28 -8.40 0.34
C VAL A 9 7.20 -7.38 0.70
N GLY A 10 7.39 -6.10 0.34
CA GLY A 10 6.40 -5.06 0.55
C GLY A 10 5.09 -5.30 -0.20
N ALA A 11 5.16 -5.88 -1.41
CA ALA A 11 3.99 -6.17 -2.25
C ALA A 11 3.31 -7.51 -1.94
N ALA A 12 3.98 -8.41 -1.22
CA ALA A 12 3.48 -9.77 -0.98
C ALA A 12 2.16 -9.81 -0.20
N MET A 13 1.99 -8.93 0.79
CA MET A 13 0.78 -8.91 1.63
C MET A 13 -0.46 -8.40 0.86
N PRO A 14 -0.41 -7.27 0.12
CA PRO A 14 -1.49 -6.89 -0.79
C PRO A 14 -1.80 -7.95 -1.86
N LEU A 15 -0.77 -8.62 -2.41
CA LEU A 15 -0.97 -9.70 -3.39
C LEU A 15 -1.68 -10.92 -2.77
N ALA A 16 -1.38 -11.26 -1.52
CA ALA A 16 -2.08 -12.34 -0.82
C ALA A 16 -3.58 -12.03 -0.63
N VAL A 17 -3.93 -10.77 -0.40
CA VAL A 17 -5.33 -10.32 -0.28
C VAL A 17 -6.08 -10.50 -1.60
N VAL A 18 -5.42 -10.26 -2.74
CA VAL A 18 -6.01 -10.50 -4.06
C VAL A 18 -6.44 -11.95 -4.24
N LEU A 19 -5.67 -12.90 -3.71
CA LEU A 19 -5.96 -14.33 -3.83
C LEU A 19 -7.10 -14.81 -2.92
N LEU A 20 -7.42 -14.05 -1.87
CA LEU A 20 -8.30 -14.51 -0.79
C LEU A 20 -9.60 -13.71 -0.67
N ALA A 21 -9.65 -12.47 -1.15
CA ALA A 21 -10.80 -11.58 -0.97
C ALA A 21 -11.91 -11.80 -2.02
N PRO A 22 -13.19 -11.67 -1.66
CA PRO A 22 -14.31 -11.76 -2.59
C PRO A 22 -14.30 -10.62 -3.62
N GLU A 23 -14.57 -10.93 -4.89
CA GLU A 23 -14.50 -9.98 -6.02
C GLU A 23 -15.28 -8.68 -5.78
N GLN A 24 -16.50 -8.76 -5.22
CA GLN A 24 -17.33 -7.55 -4.99
C GLN A 24 -16.73 -6.57 -3.96
N SER A 25 -15.84 -7.05 -3.10
CA SER A 25 -15.22 -6.25 -2.02
C SER A 25 -13.71 -6.12 -2.16
N LEU A 26 -13.15 -6.65 -3.25
CA LEU A 26 -11.72 -6.81 -3.47
C LEU A 26 -10.97 -5.48 -3.35
N LEU A 27 -11.46 -4.44 -4.01
CA LEU A 27 -10.86 -3.10 -3.95
C LEU A 27 -10.81 -2.53 -2.53
N TYR A 28 -11.88 -2.71 -1.75
CA TYR A 28 -11.90 -2.24 -0.36
C TYR A 28 -10.84 -2.96 0.49
N TRP A 29 -10.71 -4.28 0.33
CA TRP A 29 -9.73 -5.07 1.06
C TRP A 29 -8.29 -4.74 0.63
N ILE A 30 -8.03 -4.58 -0.66
CA ILE A 30 -6.71 -4.18 -1.17
C ILE A 30 -6.31 -2.82 -0.60
N VAL A 31 -7.19 -1.82 -0.68
CA VAL A 31 -6.90 -0.47 -0.19
C VAL A 31 -6.67 -0.49 1.33
N ALA A 32 -7.56 -1.13 2.09
CA ALA A 32 -7.43 -1.18 3.55
C ALA A 32 -6.13 -1.86 3.99
N THR A 33 -5.82 -3.03 3.42
CA THR A 33 -4.60 -3.76 3.77
C THR A 33 -3.34 -3.03 3.33
N ALA A 34 -3.34 -2.42 2.15
CA ALA A 34 -2.18 -1.69 1.65
C ALA A 34 -1.88 -0.43 2.48
N ILE A 35 -2.91 0.31 2.92
CA ILE A 35 -2.73 1.47 3.82
C ILE A 35 -2.13 1.04 5.16
N VAL A 36 -2.66 -0.03 5.77
CA VAL A 36 -2.12 -0.59 7.02
C VAL A 36 -0.67 -1.00 6.83
N PHE A 37 -0.36 -1.68 5.73
CA PHE A 37 1.00 -2.15 5.46
C PHE A 37 1.97 -0.99 5.19
N LEU A 38 1.54 0.05 4.48
CA LEU A 38 2.32 1.27 4.27
C LEU A 38 2.63 2.00 5.58
N ALA A 39 1.66 2.08 6.50
CA ALA A 39 1.88 2.67 7.81
C ALA A 39 2.91 1.86 8.62
N LEU A 40 2.82 0.54 8.59
CA LEU A 40 3.78 -0.37 9.26
C LEU A 40 5.18 -0.26 8.65
N LEU A 41 5.29 -0.25 7.31
CA LEU A 41 6.58 -0.08 6.62
C LEU A 41 7.18 1.31 6.88
N GLY A 42 6.37 2.36 6.90
CA GLY A 42 6.80 3.71 7.24
C GLY A 42 7.31 3.82 8.69
N ALA A 43 6.66 3.12 9.63
CA ALA A 43 7.14 2.99 11.00
C ALA A 43 8.45 2.18 11.09
N ALA A 44 8.54 1.04 10.41
CA ALA A 44 9.76 0.23 10.36
C ALA A 44 10.95 1.00 9.76
N ALA A 45 10.72 1.73 8.67
CA ALA A 45 11.73 2.59 8.06
C ALA A 45 12.21 3.71 9.01
N ALA A 46 11.30 4.28 9.81
CA ALA A 46 11.66 5.26 10.83
C ALA A 46 12.44 4.66 12.00
N ALA A 47 12.07 3.45 12.43
CA ALA A 47 12.79 2.72 13.47
C ALA A 47 14.25 2.45 13.08
N VAL A 48 14.48 2.03 11.82
CA VAL A 48 15.83 1.81 11.28
C VAL A 48 16.57 3.14 11.03
N GLY A 49 15.86 4.17 10.57
CA GLY A 49 16.45 5.47 10.21
C GLY A 49 16.58 6.47 11.36
N GLY A 50 16.15 6.13 12.58
CA GLY A 50 16.19 7.04 13.74
C GLY A 50 15.29 8.28 13.63
N THR A 51 14.25 8.23 12.79
CA THR A 51 13.32 9.37 12.59
C THR A 51 12.02 9.15 13.37
N PRO A 52 11.21 10.20 13.62
CA PRO A 52 9.96 10.05 14.35
C PRO A 52 8.99 9.09 13.63
N LEU A 53 8.65 7.97 14.29
CA LEU A 53 7.80 6.89 13.76
C LEU A 53 6.50 7.43 13.14
N PHE A 54 5.78 8.26 13.90
CA PHE A 54 4.48 8.79 13.48
C PHE A 54 4.58 9.66 12.22
N LYS A 55 5.59 10.54 12.14
CA LYS A 55 5.78 11.42 10.96
C LYS A 55 6.14 10.61 9.71
N SER A 56 6.98 9.59 9.86
CA SER A 56 7.35 8.71 8.76
C SER A 56 6.18 7.86 8.29
N ALA A 57 5.45 7.22 9.21
CA ALA A 57 4.27 6.43 8.90
C ALA A 57 3.20 7.28 8.19
N LEU A 58 2.89 8.47 8.70
CA LEU A 58 1.95 9.40 8.06
C LEU A 58 2.38 9.77 6.65
N ARG A 59 3.64 10.17 6.45
CA ARG A 59 4.14 10.54 5.12
C ARG A 59 3.99 9.41 4.13
N VAL A 60 4.40 8.19 4.51
CA VAL A 60 4.37 7.01 3.64
C VAL A 60 2.93 6.58 3.35
N ALA A 61 2.09 6.50 4.38
CA ALA A 61 0.68 6.13 4.23
C ALA A 61 -0.08 7.18 3.41
N PHE A 62 0.12 8.47 3.67
CA PHE A 62 -0.53 9.56 2.93
C PHE A 62 -0.17 9.53 1.45
N TRP A 63 1.13 9.53 1.12
CA TRP A 63 1.55 9.53 -0.28
C TRP A 63 1.19 8.23 -1.01
N GLY A 64 1.24 7.08 -0.33
CA GLY A 64 0.82 5.81 -0.92
C GLY A 64 -0.69 5.75 -1.15
N THR A 65 -1.50 6.21 -0.19
CA THR A 65 -2.97 6.29 -0.35
C THR A 65 -3.35 7.26 -1.46
N PHE A 66 -2.67 8.40 -1.55
CA PHE A 66 -2.90 9.37 -2.61
C PHE A 66 -2.61 8.78 -3.99
N ALA A 67 -1.49 8.06 -4.15
CA ALA A 67 -1.17 7.37 -5.39
C ALA A 67 -2.25 6.34 -5.76
N MET A 68 -2.74 5.56 -4.79
CA MET A 68 -3.83 4.59 -5.00
C MET A 68 -5.14 5.28 -5.44
N ALA A 69 -5.48 6.42 -4.83
CA ALA A 69 -6.66 7.20 -5.20
C ALA A 69 -6.57 7.72 -6.64
N VAL A 70 -5.39 8.19 -7.05
CA VAL A 70 -5.15 8.63 -8.44
C VAL A 70 -5.27 7.45 -9.40
N THR A 71 -4.67 6.30 -9.10
CA THR A 71 -4.76 5.12 -9.98
C THR A 71 -6.19 4.58 -10.10
N ALA A 72 -6.94 4.55 -9.00
CA ALA A 72 -8.34 4.15 -9.02
C ALA A 72 -9.21 5.15 -9.79
N GLY A 73 -8.96 6.46 -9.62
CA GLY A 73 -9.64 7.51 -10.36
C GLY A 73 -9.42 7.41 -11.87
N VAL A 74 -8.18 7.16 -12.30
CA VAL A 74 -7.87 6.90 -13.71
C VAL A 74 -8.62 5.66 -14.21
N GLY A 75 -8.59 4.55 -13.47
CA GLY A 75 -9.35 3.34 -13.85
C GLY A 75 -10.85 3.62 -14.02
N ALA A 76 -11.44 4.38 -13.10
CA ALA A 76 -12.84 4.79 -13.15
C ALA A 76 -13.16 5.67 -14.37
N MET A 77 -12.27 6.58 -14.77
CA MET A 77 -12.47 7.46 -15.93
C MET A 77 -12.44 6.71 -17.27
N PHE A 78 -11.62 5.67 -17.39
CA PHE A 78 -11.50 4.88 -18.62
C PHE A 78 -12.42 3.66 -18.66
N GLY A 79 -13.27 3.46 -17.63
CA GLY A 79 -14.14 2.29 -17.53
C GLY A 79 -13.37 0.97 -17.40
N THR A 80 -12.07 1.03 -17.14
CA THR A 80 -11.24 -0.13 -16.87
C THR A 80 -11.37 -0.44 -15.38
N ALA A 81 -12.11 -1.50 -15.05
CA ALA A 81 -12.09 -2.04 -13.71
C ALA A 81 -10.64 -2.40 -13.35
N VAL A 82 -10.10 -1.72 -12.34
CA VAL A 82 -8.96 -2.22 -11.56
C VAL A 82 -9.54 -3.14 -10.49
#